data_AF-A0A0G1ILK8-F1
#
_entry.id   AF-A0A0G1ILK8-F1
#
_cell.length_a   1.000
_cell.length_b   1.000
_cell.length_c   1.000
_cell.angle_alpha   90.00
_cell.angle_beta   90.00
_cell.angle_gamma   90.00
#
_symmetry.space_group_name_H-M   'P 1'
#
loop_
_entity.id
_entity.type
_entity.pdbx_description
1 polymer ?
#
loop_
_entity_poly.entity_id
_entity_poly.type
_entity_poly.pdbx_seq_one_letter_code
_entity_poly.pdbx_strand_id
1 'polypeptide(L)'
;MVAVAVGYFFYGARGVIFNPGLEIFEPRDGAVINSSRLHIAGRTEPLFKVWISGREAQADESGIFEDNIPVWPGYNQIGISVRDKFGNETRKILRVVVE
;
A
#
# COMPACT_ATOMS: atom_id res chain seq x y z
N MET A 1 -8.66 33.19 -13.23
CA MET A 1 -7.82 32.26 -12.45
C MET A 1 -8.70 31.18 -11.84
N VAL A 2 -9.12 30.18 -12.64
CA VAL A 2 -9.92 29.03 -12.15
C VAL A 2 -9.53 27.72 -12.87
N ALA A 3 -8.92 27.80 -14.06
CA ALA A 3 -8.59 26.62 -14.87
C ALA A 3 -7.43 25.74 -14.34
N VAL A 4 -6.59 26.24 -13.43
CA VAL A 4 -5.39 25.51 -12.97
C VAL A 4 -5.73 24.46 -11.89
N ALA A 5 -6.83 24.62 -11.16
CA ALA A 5 -7.17 23.74 -10.04
C ALA A 5 -7.71 22.36 -10.48
N VAL A 6 -8.26 22.24 -11.70
CA VAL A 6 -8.85 20.98 -12.19
C VAL A 6 -7.78 20.02 -12.73
N GLY A 7 -6.66 20.55 -13.27
CA GLY A 7 -5.60 19.75 -13.89
C GLY A 7 -4.82 18.88 -12.90
N TYR A 8 -4.65 19.33 -11.66
CA TYR A 8 -3.91 18.57 -10.64
C TYR A 8 -4.70 17.39 -10.05
N PHE A 9 -6.02 17.34 -10.24
CA PHE A 9 -6.85 16.21 -9.79
C PHE A 9 -6.91 15.05 -10.80
N PHE A 10 -6.59 15.28 -12.08
CA PHE A 10 -6.80 14.29 -13.14
C PHE A 10 -5.64 13.33 -13.39
N TYR A 11 -4.48 13.50 -12.72
CA TYR A 11 -3.33 12.60 -12.91
C TYR A 11 -3.52 11.19 -12.34
N GLY A 12 -4.54 10.95 -11.50
CA GLY A 12 -4.80 9.62 -10.94
C GLY A 12 -5.68 8.70 -11.81
N ALA A 13 -6.35 9.21 -12.85
CA ALA A 13 -7.49 8.52 -13.45
C ALA A 13 -7.16 7.53 -14.59
N ARG A 14 -5.92 7.51 -15.11
CA ARG A 14 -5.51 6.52 -16.13
C ARG A 14 -5.05 5.17 -15.56
N GLY A 15 -4.64 5.12 -14.29
CA GLY A 15 -4.14 3.89 -13.66
C GLY A 15 -5.23 2.94 -13.16
N VAL A 16 -6.47 3.40 -13.00
CA VAL A 16 -7.54 2.62 -12.34
C VAL A 16 -7.99 1.40 -13.16
N ILE A 17 -7.77 1.38 -14.48
CA ILE A 17 -8.32 0.34 -15.37
C ILE A 17 -7.32 -0.81 -15.62
N PHE A 18 -6.01 -0.55 -15.53
CA PHE A 18 -4.97 -1.53 -15.86
C PHE A 18 -4.03 -1.86 -14.72
N ASN A 19 -4.09 -1.14 -13.59
CA ASN A 19 -3.21 -1.40 -12.48
C ASN A 19 -3.77 -2.50 -11.57
N PRO A 20 -2.91 -3.31 -10.93
CA PRO A 20 -3.35 -4.30 -9.96
C PRO A 20 -4.09 -3.66 -8.80
N GLY A 21 -5.19 -4.29 -8.37
CA GLY A 21 -5.93 -3.92 -7.19
C GLY A 21 -5.05 -4.02 -5.95
N LEU A 22 -5.06 -2.97 -5.13
CA LEU A 22 -4.39 -2.97 -3.83
C LEU A 22 -5.29 -2.27 -2.82
N GLU A 23 -5.79 -3.03 -1.87
CA GLU A 23 -6.55 -2.57 -0.72
C GLU A 23 -5.79 -2.91 0.56
N ILE A 24 -5.83 -2.01 1.53
CA ILE A 24 -5.14 -2.16 2.80
C ILE A 24 -6.21 -2.09 3.88
N PHE A 25 -6.32 -3.13 4.70
CA PHE A 25 -7.26 -3.21 5.80
C PHE A 25 -6.63 -2.66 7.08
N GLU A 26 -5.40 -3.09 7.36
CA GLU A 26 -4.65 -2.68 8.54
C GLU A 26 -3.17 -2.46 8.22
N PRO A 27 -2.50 -1.50 8.87
CA PRO A 27 -3.09 -0.45 9.70
C PRO A 27 -3.83 0.59 8.84
N ARG A 28 -4.70 1.36 9.47
CA ARG A 28 -5.28 2.56 8.83
C ARG A 28 -4.21 3.64 8.68
N ASP A 29 -4.33 4.44 7.62
CA ASP A 29 -3.45 5.59 7.42
C ASP A 29 -3.61 6.58 8.58
N GLY A 30 -2.48 6.97 9.19
CA GLY A 30 -2.41 7.80 10.40
C GLY A 30 -2.54 7.04 11.72
N ALA A 31 -2.56 5.70 11.72
CA ALA A 31 -2.68 4.92 12.96
C ALA A 31 -1.48 5.13 13.91
N VAL A 32 -1.77 5.10 15.21
CA VAL A 32 -0.79 5.10 16.30
C VAL A 32 -0.56 3.66 16.75
N ILE A 33 0.70 3.23 16.77
CA ILE A 33 1.12 1.85 17.03
C ILE A 33 2.00 1.84 18.28
N ASN A 34 1.60 1.08 19.29
CA ASN A 34 2.30 0.99 20.58
C ASN A 34 3.20 -0.26 20.67
N SER A 35 3.68 -0.74 19.52
CA SER A 35 4.48 -1.96 19.41
C SER A 35 5.63 -1.77 18.42
N SER A 36 6.74 -2.47 18.67
CA SER A 36 7.91 -2.49 17.77
C SER A 36 7.69 -3.32 16.50
N ARG A 37 6.48 -3.86 16.32
CA ARG A 37 6.05 -4.63 15.16
C ARG A 37 4.74 -4.06 14.68
N LEU A 38 4.64 -3.83 13.38
CA LEU A 38 3.42 -3.43 12.73
C LEU A 38 2.87 -4.61 11.93
N HIS A 39 1.62 -4.95 12.21
CA HIS A 39 0.83 -5.87 11.40
C HIS A 39 0.24 -5.13 10.21
N ILE A 40 0.50 -5.63 9.01
CA ILE A 40 -0.05 -5.10 7.76
C ILE A 40 -0.87 -6.20 7.12
N ALA A 41 -2.14 -5.91 6.87
CA ALA A 41 -3.09 -6.81 6.23
C ALA A 41 -3.80 -6.08 5.10
N GLY A 42 -4.01 -6.77 3.98
CA GLY A 42 -4.69 -6.19 2.84
C GLY A 42 -5.12 -7.23 1.83
N ARG A 43 -5.63 -6.74 0.71
CA ARG A 43 -6.06 -7.56 -0.43
C ARG A 43 -5.49 -7.03 -1.73
N THR A 44 -5.10 -7.95 -2.60
CA THR A 44 -4.72 -7.73 -3.98
C THR A 44 -5.29 -8.85 -4.85
N GLU A 45 -4.83 -9.00 -6.09
CA GLU A 45 -5.15 -10.16 -6.90
C GLU A 45 -4.56 -11.46 -6.31
N PRO A 46 -5.25 -12.60 -6.44
CA PRO A 46 -4.75 -13.90 -5.99
C PRO A 46 -3.35 -14.21 -6.49
N LEU A 47 -2.50 -14.73 -5.60
CA LEU A 47 -1.13 -15.16 -5.90
C LEU A 47 -0.18 -14.04 -6.37
N PHE A 48 -0.57 -12.76 -6.27
CA PHE A 48 0.30 -11.65 -6.65
C PHE A 48 1.38 -11.41 -5.60
N LYS A 49 2.50 -10.86 -6.07
CA LYS A 49 3.61 -10.42 -5.22
C LYS A 49 3.32 -9.03 -4.69
N VAL A 50 3.51 -8.86 -3.39
CA VAL A 50 3.33 -7.61 -2.67
C VAL A 50 4.67 -7.21 -2.07
N TRP A 51 5.09 -5.96 -2.26
CA TRP A 51 6.30 -5.42 -1.66
C TRP A 51 5.92 -4.47 -0.53
N ILE A 52 6.30 -4.81 0.69
CA ILE A 52 5.99 -4.07 1.91
C ILE A 52 7.30 -3.55 2.49
N SER A 53 7.52 -2.24 2.40
CA SER A 53 8.78 -1.61 2.83
C SER A 53 10.03 -2.28 2.22
N GLY A 54 9.91 -2.72 0.95
CA GLY A 54 10.97 -3.43 0.23
C GLY A 54 11.07 -4.94 0.52
N ARG A 55 10.29 -5.48 1.47
CA ARG A 55 10.18 -6.92 1.70
C ARG A 55 9.14 -7.53 0.76
N GLU A 56 9.48 -8.65 0.14
CA GLU A 56 8.53 -9.40 -0.71
C GLU A 56 7.64 -10.28 0.17
N ALA A 57 6.34 -10.16 -0.02
CA ALA A 57 5.28 -11.01 0.49
C ALA A 57 4.45 -11.55 -0.68
N GLN A 58 3.71 -12.63 -0.45
CA GLN A 58 2.85 -13.22 -1.47
C GLN A 58 1.41 -13.27 -0.94
N ALA A 59 0.46 -12.84 -1.78
CA ALA A 59 -0.94 -12.99 -1.48
C ALA A 59 -1.40 -14.45 -1.67
N ASP A 60 -2.36 -14.89 -0.87
CA ASP A 60 -2.93 -16.23 -0.95
C ASP A 60 -3.88 -16.41 -2.15
N GLU A 61 -4.54 -17.56 -2.22
CA GLU A 61 -5.52 -17.89 -3.27
C GLU A 61 -6.76 -16.97 -3.26
N SER A 62 -7.03 -16.31 -2.13
CA SER A 62 -8.10 -15.32 -1.97
C SER A 62 -7.62 -13.88 -2.24
N GLY A 63 -6.33 -13.69 -2.53
CA GLY A 63 -5.69 -12.39 -2.70
C GLY A 63 -5.39 -11.68 -1.38
N ILE A 64 -5.52 -12.34 -0.24
CA ILE A 64 -5.19 -11.78 1.07
C ILE A 64 -3.68 -11.86 1.29
N PHE A 65 -3.09 -10.77 1.77
CA PHE A 65 -1.71 -10.76 2.23
C PHE A 65 -1.64 -10.20 3.64
N GLU A 66 -0.76 -10.79 4.43
CA GLU A 66 -0.46 -10.36 5.79
C GLU A 66 1.05 -10.45 6.04
N ASP A 67 1.64 -9.42 6.62
CA ASP A 67 3.03 -9.43 7.07
C ASP A 67 3.18 -8.65 8.37
N ASN A 68 4.17 -9.04 9.16
CA ASN A 68 4.58 -8.32 10.36
C ASN A 68 5.97 -7.76 10.12
N ILE A 69 6.07 -6.43 10.08
CA ILE A 69 7.33 -5.74 9.85
C ILE A 69 7.83 -5.06 11.13
N PRO A 70 9.14 -5.07 11.41
CA PRO A 70 9.70 -4.26 12.48
C PRO A 70 9.54 -2.78 12.12
N VAL A 71 9.18 -1.97 13.11
CA VAL A 71 9.03 -0.52 12.97
C VAL A 71 9.78 0.18 14.09
N TRP A 72 10.27 1.39 13.80
CA TRP A 72 11.00 2.20 14.78
C TRP A 72 10.08 3.26 15.38
N PRO A 73 10.30 3.66 16.65
CA PRO A 73 9.58 4.78 17.24
C PRO A 73 9.66 6.05 16.39
N GLY A 74 8.55 6.80 16.34
CA GLY A 74 8.38 8.01 15.56
C GLY A 74 7.50 7.85 14.32
N TYR A 75 7.59 8.82 13.41
CA TYR A 75 6.82 8.86 12.19
C TYR A 75 7.43 7.95 11.12
N ASN A 76 6.66 6.96 10.65
CA ASN A 76 7.08 6.00 9.64
C ASN A 76 6.19 6.10 8.39
N GLN A 77 6.82 6.00 7.22
CA GLN A 77 6.14 5.88 5.93
C GLN A 77 6.40 4.50 5.36
N ILE A 78 5.32 3.77 5.12
CA ILE A 78 5.37 2.38 4.68
C ILE A 78 4.83 2.31 3.27
N GLY A 79 5.73 2.10 2.32
CA GLY A 79 5.37 1.86 0.94
C GLY A 79 4.92 0.42 0.76
N ILE A 80 3.71 0.24 0.25
CA ILE A 80 3.19 -1.05 -0.21
C ILE A 80 2.98 -0.97 -1.70
N SER A 81 3.57 -1.87 -2.47
CA SER A 81 3.32 -1.96 -3.91
C SER A 81 3.00 -3.37 -4.36
N VAL A 82 2.26 -3.44 -5.46
CA VAL A 82 1.93 -4.69 -6.17
C VAL A 82 2.25 -4.47 -7.63
N ARG A 83 2.86 -5.47 -8.26
CA ARG A 83 3.20 -5.47 -9.68
C ARG A 83 2.64 -6.71 -10.35
N ASP A 84 2.01 -6.52 -11.50
CA ASP A 84 1.54 -7.62 -12.33
C ASP A 84 2.64 -8.18 -13.25
N LYS A 85 2.32 -9.26 -13.98
CA LYS A 85 3.24 -9.87 -14.96
C LYS A 85 3.49 -9.02 -16.22
N PHE A 86 2.69 -7.99 -16.44
CA PHE A 86 2.77 -7.09 -17.59
C PHE A 86 3.55 -5.80 -17.28
N GLY A 87 3.96 -5.62 -16.02
CA GLY A 87 4.73 -4.47 -15.54
C GLY A 87 3.88 -3.32 -14.99
N ASN A 88 2.56 -3.47 -14.90
CA ASN A 88 1.70 -2.49 -14.22
C ASN A 88 1.93 -2.57 -12.72
N GLU A 89 2.05 -1.41 -12.07
CA GLU A 89 2.34 -1.31 -10.65
C GLU A 89 1.35 -0.37 -9.95
N THR A 90 0.80 -0.83 -8.83
CA THR A 90 0.07 0.03 -7.87
C THR A 90 0.93 0.21 -6.65
N ARG A 91 1.11 1.45 -6.22
CA ARG A 91 1.82 1.79 -4.99
C ARG A 91 0.96 2.65 -4.08
N LYS A 92 0.88 2.27 -2.82
CA LYS A 92 0.27 3.04 -1.73
C LYS A 92 1.30 3.32 -0.66
N ILE A 93 1.14 4.47 0.01
CA ILE A 93 1.98 4.86 1.14
C ILE A 93 1.07 4.97 2.35
N LEU A 94 1.33 4.16 3.38
CA LEU A 94 0.71 4.29 4.69
C LEU A 94 1.60 5.11 5.60
N ARG A 95 1.00 6.03 6.34
CA ARG A 95 1.69 6.81 7.35
C ARG A 95 1.28 6.26 8.71
N VAL A 96 2.24 5.92 9.55
CA VAL A 96 1.96 5.44 10.90
C VAL A 96 2.86 6.16 11.90
N VAL A 97 2.37 6.34 13.11
CA VAL A 97 3.13 6.90 14.22
C VAL A 97 3.35 5.77 15.22
N VAL A 98 4.61 5.51 15.56
CA VAL A 98 4.96 4.51 16.56
C VAL A 98 5.40 5.24 17.83
N GLU A 99 4.81 4.88 18.97
CA GLU A 99 5.18 5.44 20.29
C GLU A 99 6.32 4.67 20.95
#